data_AF-A0A1H0X7D2-F1
#
_entry.id   AF-A0A1H0X7D2-F1
#
_cell.length_a   1.000
_cell.length_b   1.000
_cell.length_c   1.000
_cell.angle_alpha   90.00
_cell.angle_beta   90.00
_cell.angle_gamma   90.00
#
_symmetry.space_group_name_H-M   'P 1'
#
loop_
_entity.id
_entity.type
_entity.pdbx_description
1 polymer ?
#
loop_
_entity_poly.entity_id
_entity_poly.type
_entity_poly.pdbx_seq_one_letter_code
_entity_poly.pdbx_strand_id
1 'polypeptide(L)'
;MNGDELRLAELAGAWSLTSITAVGPRGTAVLEHPLVEGLLTYASSGHMSVVVQAPEGLYGCALVACAGRVTIDGDRLVHHVTVGAEPTGAGAALTGTASPVRSAAMTLTLIGRINDTTTIMTWRRNPPLATPVQARRSGIRRLRSDYLPR
;
A
#
# COMPACT_ATOMS: atom_id res chain seq x y z
N MET A 1 8.93 -9.82 29.71
CA MET A 1 7.91 -9.16 28.87
C MET A 1 8.03 -9.76 27.48
N ASN A 2 7.16 -10.68 27.10
CA ASN A 2 7.09 -11.18 25.72
C ASN A 2 6.03 -10.34 25.00
N GLY A 3 6.45 -9.20 24.46
CA GLY A 3 5.65 -8.45 23.50
C GLY A 3 5.84 -9.11 22.15
N ASP A 4 4.75 -9.51 21.49
CA ASP A 4 4.78 -9.98 20.10
C ASP A 4 5.46 -8.93 19.23
N GLU A 5 6.69 -9.22 18.82
CA GLU A 5 7.47 -8.42 17.91
C GLU A 5 6.83 -8.49 16.51
N LEU A 6 6.56 -7.33 15.90
CA LEU A 6 6.01 -7.25 14.55
C LEU A 6 6.92 -8.01 13.57
N ARG A 7 6.35 -8.90 12.75
CA ARG A 7 7.13 -9.65 11.76
C ARG A 7 6.77 -9.24 10.33
N LEU A 8 7.77 -9.18 9.45
CA LEU A 8 7.55 -8.90 8.02
C LEU A 8 6.54 -9.86 7.37
N ALA A 9 6.54 -11.12 7.80
CA ALA A 9 5.58 -12.12 7.34
C ALA A 9 4.13 -11.74 7.64
N GLU A 10 3.88 -11.02 8.73
CA GLU A 10 2.55 -10.54 9.09
C GLU A 10 2.13 -9.38 8.19
N LEU A 11 3.07 -8.54 7.73
CA LEU A 11 2.77 -7.42 6.83
C LEU A 11 2.48 -7.85 5.39
N ALA A 12 2.99 -9.02 4.99
CA ALA A 12 2.91 -9.51 3.61
C ALA A 12 1.46 -9.51 3.07
N GLY A 13 1.30 -9.01 1.85
CA GLY A 13 0.00 -8.88 1.20
C GLY A 13 -0.25 -7.48 0.62
N ALA A 14 -1.50 -7.25 0.22
CA ALA A 14 -1.96 -5.98 -0.32
C ALA A 14 -2.84 -5.25 0.69
N TRP A 15 -2.78 -3.93 0.66
CA TRP A 15 -3.46 -3.04 1.59
C TRP A 15 -4.05 -1.87 0.81
N SER A 16 -5.31 -1.53 1.08
CA SER A 16 -5.98 -0.39 0.48
C SER A 16 -6.03 0.78 1.45
N LEU A 17 -5.73 1.97 0.97
CA LEU A 17 -5.80 3.20 1.75
C LEU A 17 -7.26 3.48 2.14
N THR A 18 -7.50 3.80 3.40
CA THR A 18 -8.83 4.19 3.91
C THR A 18 -8.91 5.68 4.22
N SER A 19 -7.82 6.26 4.73
CA SER A 19 -7.79 7.68 5.07
C SER A 19 -6.38 8.26 5.07
N ILE A 20 -6.30 9.57 4.87
CA ILE A 20 -5.12 10.40 5.05
C ILE A 20 -5.48 11.54 6.01
N THR A 21 -4.72 11.69 7.08
CA THR A 21 -4.67 12.93 7.87
C THR A 21 -3.35 13.63 7.60
N ALA A 22 -3.41 14.81 7.00
CA ALA A 22 -2.26 15.65 6.71
C ALA A 22 -2.24 16.85 7.66
N VAL A 23 -1.15 17.04 8.39
CA VAL A 23 -0.94 18.15 9.31
C VAL A 23 0.24 18.97 8.78
N GLY A 24 -0.05 20.16 8.26
CA GLY A 24 0.96 21.06 7.69
C GLY A 24 0.77 22.51 8.12
N PRO A 25 1.58 23.44 7.59
CA PRO A 25 1.54 24.85 7.97
C PRO A 25 0.19 25.54 7.72
N ARG A 26 -0.61 25.01 6.78
CA ARG A 26 -1.94 25.53 6.41
C ARG A 26 -3.07 24.96 7.27
N GLY A 27 -2.75 24.10 8.24
CA GLY A 27 -3.72 23.40 9.10
C GLY A 27 -3.76 21.89 8.85
N THR A 28 -4.84 21.28 9.34
CA THR A 28 -5.07 19.84 9.25
C THR A 28 -6.12 19.54 8.19
N ALA A 29 -5.81 18.63 7.27
CA ALA A 29 -6.77 18.05 6.32
C ALA A 29 -6.98 16.58 6.66
N VAL A 30 -8.24 16.13 6.65
CA VAL A 30 -8.61 14.71 6.77
C VAL A 30 -9.36 14.32 5.51
N LEU A 31 -8.86 13.31 4.82
CA LEU A 31 -9.42 12.80 3.58
C LEU A 31 -9.70 11.32 3.72
N GLU A 32 -10.84 10.89 3.20
CA GLU A 32 -11.28 9.49 3.18
C GLU A 32 -11.75 9.14 1.77
N HIS A 33 -11.98 7.86 1.51
CA HIS A 33 -12.60 7.41 0.26
C HIS A 33 -13.94 8.14 0.02
N PRO A 34 -14.25 8.67 -1.19
CA PRO A 34 -13.51 8.52 -2.45
C PRO A 34 -12.48 9.60 -2.79
N LEU A 35 -12.17 10.51 -1.87
CA LEU A 35 -11.21 11.59 -2.13
C LEU A 35 -9.76 11.10 -2.12
N VAL A 36 -9.50 9.96 -1.47
CA VAL A 36 -8.20 9.29 -1.49
C VAL A 36 -8.35 7.84 -1.88
N GLU A 37 -7.40 7.36 -2.66
CA GLU A 37 -7.25 5.95 -3.03
C GLU A 37 -5.78 5.58 -2.93
N GLY A 38 -5.48 4.33 -2.63
CA GLY A 38 -4.11 3.90 -2.59
C GLY A 38 -3.98 2.40 -2.41
N LEU A 39 -2.87 1.88 -2.91
CA LEU A 39 -2.47 0.49 -2.81
C LEU A 39 -1.06 0.42 -2.24
N LEU A 40 -0.91 -0.32 -1.16
CA LEU A 40 0.37 -0.66 -0.55
C LEU A 40 0.54 -2.17 -0.59
N THR A 41 1.69 -2.64 -1.05
CA THR A 41 2.01 -4.06 -1.11
C THR A 41 3.32 -4.35 -0.41
N TYR A 42 3.31 -5.38 0.43
CA TYR A 42 4.51 -5.96 1.02
C TYR A 42 4.72 -7.38 0.51
N ALA A 43 5.91 -7.66 0.01
CA ALA A 43 6.36 -9.02 -0.23
C ALA A 43 6.92 -9.62 1.06
N SER A 44 6.79 -10.94 1.24
CA SER A 44 7.40 -11.67 2.36
C SER A 44 8.93 -11.57 2.39
N SER A 45 9.56 -11.23 1.26
CA SER A 45 11.00 -10.98 1.13
C SER A 45 11.44 -9.58 1.62
N GLY A 46 10.51 -8.76 2.10
CA GLY A 46 10.77 -7.39 2.57
C GLY A 46 10.85 -6.34 1.46
N HIS A 47 10.39 -6.64 0.25
CA HIS A 47 10.16 -5.62 -0.78
C HIS A 47 8.80 -4.96 -0.58
N MET A 48 8.68 -3.70 -0.96
CA MET A 48 7.44 -2.94 -0.87
C MET A 48 7.23 -2.05 -2.10
N SER A 49 5.97 -1.74 -2.37
CA SER A 49 5.57 -0.63 -3.25
C SER A 49 4.30 0.00 -2.75
N VAL A 50 4.17 1.30 -2.99
CA VAL A 50 3.01 2.11 -2.63
C VAL A 50 2.64 3.03 -3.78
N VAL A 51 1.34 3.17 -4.00
CA VAL A 51 0.75 4.17 -4.89
C VAL A 51 -0.40 4.81 -4.14
N VAL A 52 -0.46 6.14 -4.13
CA VAL A 52 -1.50 6.94 -3.49
C VAL A 52 -1.98 7.99 -4.47
N GLN A 53 -3.28 8.04 -4.69
CA GLN A 53 -3.97 9.12 -5.36
C GLN A 53 -4.68 9.99 -4.33
N ALA A 54 -4.47 11.29 -4.40
CA ALA A 54 -5.07 12.29 -3.52
C ALA A 54 -5.26 13.61 -4.28
N PRO A 55 -6.03 14.58 -3.75
CA PRO A 55 -6.15 15.89 -4.37
C PRO A 55 -4.78 16.57 -4.49
N GLU A 56 -4.49 17.17 -5.64
CA GLU A 56 -3.19 17.78 -5.96
C GLU A 56 -2.74 18.80 -4.90
N GLY A 57 -3.67 19.55 -4.32
CA GLY A 57 -3.39 20.54 -3.27
C GLY A 57 -2.80 19.96 -1.97
N LEU A 58 -2.80 18.63 -1.79
CA LEU A 58 -2.27 17.98 -0.58
C LEU A 58 -0.75 17.85 -0.61
N TYR A 59 -0.20 17.44 -1.75
CA TYR A 59 1.24 17.14 -1.92
C TYR A 59 1.91 17.91 -3.06
N GLY A 60 1.15 18.74 -3.80
CA GLY A 60 1.62 19.36 -5.04
C GLY A 60 1.55 18.43 -6.26
N CYS A 61 1.04 17.21 -6.09
CA CYS A 61 0.80 16.23 -7.15
C CYS A 61 -0.43 15.38 -6.81
N ALA A 62 -1.16 14.93 -7.82
CA ALA A 62 -2.33 14.07 -7.63
C ALA A 62 -1.98 12.59 -7.35
N LEU A 63 -0.74 12.17 -7.68
CA LEU A 63 -0.28 10.79 -7.58
C LEU A 63 1.10 10.73 -6.92
N VAL A 64 1.23 9.97 -5.85
CA VAL A 64 2.49 9.65 -5.19
C VAL A 64 2.74 8.16 -5.34
N ALA A 65 3.91 7.78 -5.83
CA ALA A 65 4.27 6.37 -5.99
C ALA A 65 5.73 6.14 -5.62
N CYS A 66 6.00 5.08 -4.86
CA CYS A 66 7.36 4.67 -4.57
C CYS A 66 7.48 3.16 -4.33
N ALA A 67 8.71 2.65 -4.45
CA ALA A 67 9.04 1.25 -4.25
C ALA A 67 10.43 1.10 -3.62
N GLY A 68 10.63 0.02 -2.89
CA GLY A 68 11.91 -0.28 -2.27
C GLY A 68 11.82 -1.43 -1.27
N ARG A 69 12.46 -1.27 -0.12
CA ARG A 69 12.50 -2.30 0.94
C ARG A 69 11.87 -1.80 2.22
N VAL A 70 11.42 -2.75 3.03
CA VAL A 70 10.94 -2.51 4.39
C VAL A 70 11.82 -3.26 5.39
N THR A 71 12.15 -2.58 6.48
CA THR A 71 12.74 -3.20 7.67
C THR A 71 11.91 -2.88 8.89
N ILE A 72 12.01 -3.71 9.93
CA ILE A 72 11.36 -3.48 11.21
C ILE A 72 12.46 -3.15 12.22
N ASP A 73 12.27 -2.06 12.97
CA ASP A 73 13.15 -1.60 14.04
C ASP A 73 12.32 -1.43 15.32
N GLY A 74 12.32 -2.45 16.17
CA GLY A 74 11.44 -2.52 17.34
C GLY A 74 9.96 -2.52 16.93
N ASP A 75 9.24 -1.47 17.32
CA ASP A 75 7.84 -1.26 16.95
C ASP A 75 7.66 -0.47 15.65
N ARG A 76 8.76 -0.06 14.99
CA ARG A 76 8.72 0.82 13.81
C ARG A 76 8.91 0.04 12.51
N LEU A 77 8.26 0.53 11.47
CA LEU A 77 8.39 0.04 10.11
C LEU A 77 9.07 1.11 9.27
N VAL A 78 10.27 0.80 8.76
CA VAL A 78 11.10 1.75 8.02
C VAL A 78 11.06 1.41 6.53
N HIS A 79 10.62 2.37 5.71
CA HIS A 79 10.58 2.27 4.26
C HIS A 79 11.85 2.86 3.64
N HIS A 80 12.66 2.00 3.04
CA HIS A 80 13.85 2.37 2.28
C HIS A 80 13.45 2.51 0.81
N VAL A 81 13.18 3.73 0.35
CA VAL A 81 12.72 3.97 -1.02
C VAL A 81 13.89 3.89 -2.00
N THR A 82 13.82 2.94 -2.94
CA THR A 82 14.80 2.82 -4.02
C THR A 82 14.40 3.69 -5.21
N VAL A 83 13.10 3.75 -5.52
CA VAL A 83 12.55 4.52 -6.64
C VAL A 83 11.28 5.21 -6.18
N GLY A 84 11.11 6.49 -6.53
CA GLY A 84 9.90 7.24 -6.23
C GLY A 84 9.64 8.33 -7.26
N ALA A 85 8.37 8.59 -7.55
CA ALA A 85 7.95 9.81 -8.22
C ALA A 85 8.05 10.99 -7.26
N GLU A 86 8.12 12.22 -7.75
CA GLU A 86 7.96 13.39 -6.88
C GLU A 86 6.60 13.35 -6.17
N PRO A 87 6.51 13.83 -4.91
CA PRO A 87 7.56 14.49 -4.11
C PRO A 87 8.49 13.53 -3.36
N THR A 88 8.31 12.22 -3.49
CA THR A 88 9.10 11.21 -2.77
C THR A 88 10.55 11.15 -3.20
N GLY A 89 10.84 11.27 -4.50
CA GLY A 89 12.19 11.21 -5.07
C GLY A 89 12.87 9.82 -4.97
N ALA A 90 13.84 9.54 -5.84
CA ALA A 90 14.69 8.36 -5.73
C ALA A 90 15.77 8.57 -4.67
N GLY A 91 16.01 7.56 -3.81
CA GLY A 91 17.01 7.62 -2.74
C GLY A 91 16.53 8.27 -1.43
N ALA A 92 15.26 8.69 -1.34
CA ALA A 92 14.70 9.16 -0.09
C ALA A 92 14.52 8.02 0.93
N ALA A 93 14.97 8.23 2.17
CA ALA A 93 14.54 7.38 3.27
C ALA A 93 13.20 7.95 3.79
N LEU A 94 12.09 7.27 3.50
CA LEU A 94 10.82 7.58 4.14
C LEU A 94 10.79 6.87 5.48
N THR A 95 11.24 7.57 6.51
CA THR A 95 11.13 7.07 7.88
C THR A 95 9.67 7.17 8.32
N GLY A 96 8.99 6.04 8.32
CA GLY A 96 7.67 5.91 8.88
C GLY A 96 7.72 5.41 10.32
N THR A 97 6.78 5.81 11.17
CA THR A 97 6.39 4.97 12.29
C THR A 97 5.17 4.16 11.87
N ALA A 98 5.28 2.83 11.90
CA ALA A 98 4.09 2.01 12.02
C ALA A 98 3.75 1.97 13.50
N SER A 99 2.49 2.24 13.84
CA SER A 99 2.00 1.74 15.12
C SER A 99 1.79 0.24 14.97
N PRO A 100 2.10 -0.59 15.99
CA PRO A 100 2.04 -2.04 15.89
C PRO A 100 0.69 -2.48 15.35
N VAL A 101 0.72 -3.13 14.19
CA VAL A 101 -0.38 -3.94 13.69
C VAL A 101 -0.54 -5.06 14.71
N ARG A 102 -1.45 -4.88 15.68
CA ARG A 102 -1.92 -6.01 16.47
C ARG A 102 -2.43 -7.01 15.43
N SER A 103 -1.81 -8.18 15.31
CA SER A 103 -1.92 -9.08 14.14
C SER A 103 -3.33 -9.63 13.84
N ALA A 104 -4.36 -9.21 14.60
CA ALA A 104 -5.78 -9.42 14.29
C ALA A 104 -6.47 -8.20 13.65
N ALA A 105 -5.85 -7.03 13.65
CA ALA A 105 -6.39 -5.82 13.08
C ALA A 105 -6.11 -5.84 11.57
N MET A 106 -7.18 -5.85 10.78
CA MET A 106 -7.17 -5.62 9.33
C MET A 106 -6.72 -4.18 8.98
N THR A 107 -5.96 -3.50 9.85
CA THR A 107 -5.64 -2.08 9.76
C THR A 107 -4.15 -1.84 10.03
N LEU A 108 -3.52 -1.00 9.22
CA LEU A 108 -2.15 -0.51 9.37
C LEU A 108 -2.16 1.01 9.33
N THR A 109 -1.46 1.67 10.25
CA THR A 109 -1.29 3.13 10.22
C THR A 109 0.18 3.45 9.99
N LEU A 110 0.46 4.19 8.92
CA LEU A 110 1.79 4.69 8.59
C LEU A 110 1.83 6.19 8.82
N ILE A 111 2.77 6.65 9.63
CA ILE A 111 3.02 8.07 9.86
C ILE A 111 4.32 8.42 9.17
N GLY A 112 4.31 9.35 8.23
CA GLY A 112 5.49 9.83 7.54
C GLY A 112 5.49 11.35 7.43
N ARG A 113 6.57 11.91 6.91
CA ARG A 113 6.65 13.33 6.59
C ARG A 113 6.96 13.48 5.10
N ILE A 114 6.17 14.32 4.42
CA ILE A 114 6.37 14.70 3.02
C ILE A 114 6.46 16.21 3.01
N ASN A 115 7.61 16.76 2.64
CA ASN A 115 7.93 18.18 2.78
C ASN A 115 7.70 18.66 4.23
N ASP A 116 6.90 19.70 4.43
CA ASP A 116 6.53 20.25 5.74
C ASP A 116 5.25 19.67 6.34
N THR A 117 4.70 18.63 5.71
CA THR A 117 3.45 18.00 6.10
C THR A 117 3.72 16.66 6.77
N THR A 118 3.25 16.51 8.00
CA THR A 118 3.16 15.19 8.65
C THR A 118 1.90 14.51 8.13
N THR A 119 2.06 13.31 7.58
CA THR A 119 0.99 12.52 7.01
C THR A 119 0.76 11.26 7.82
N ILE A 120 -0.48 11.02 8.22
CA ILE A 120 -0.94 9.80 8.87
C ILE A 120 -1.85 9.09 7.88
N MET A 121 -1.42 7.95 7.35
CA MET A 121 -2.19 7.14 6.42
C MET A 121 -2.71 5.90 7.12
N THR A 122 -4.01 5.66 7.04
CA THR A 122 -4.62 4.42 7.53
C THR A 122 -4.95 3.52 6.36
N TRP A 123 -4.59 2.25 6.48
CA TRP A 123 -4.68 1.24 5.46
C TRP A 123 -5.48 0.06 5.98
N ARG A 124 -6.28 -0.56 5.13
CA ARG A 124 -6.98 -1.81 5.41
C ARG A 124 -6.37 -2.95 4.62
N ARG A 125 -6.14 -4.11 5.25
CA ARG A 125 -5.67 -5.30 4.54
C ARG A 125 -6.72 -5.75 3.52
N ASN A 126 -6.27 -6.02 2.30
CA ASN A 126 -7.11 -6.65 1.29
C ASN A 126 -7.19 -8.14 1.56
N PRO A 127 -8.39 -8.74 1.44
CA PRO A 127 -8.50 -10.19 1.52
C PRO A 127 -7.60 -10.81 0.44
N PRO A 128 -6.97 -11.97 0.71
CA PRO A 128 -6.28 -12.70 -0.34
C PRO A 128 -7.28 -12.91 -1.48
N LEU A 129 -6.83 -12.66 -2.71
CA LEU A 129 -7.62 -13.03 -3.88
C LEU A 129 -7.98 -14.50 -3.71
N ALA A 130 -9.27 -14.82 -3.76
CA ALA A 130 -9.69 -16.21 -3.77
C ALA A 130 -8.91 -16.87 -4.91
N THR A 131 -8.10 -17.88 -4.59
CA THR A 131 -7.44 -18.67 -5.61
C THR A 131 -8.54 -19.11 -6.57
N PRO A 132 -8.42 -18.87 -7.90
CA PRO A 132 -9.36 -19.48 -8.82
C PRO A 132 -9.22 -20.99 -8.59
N VAL A 133 -10.18 -21.56 -7.85
CA VAL A 133 -10.40 -23.00 -7.75
C VAL A 133 -10.35 -23.47 -9.18
N GLN A 134 -9.40 -24.34 -9.50
CA GLN A 134 -9.21 -24.95 -10.81
C GLN A 134 -10.58 -25.14 -11.46
N ALA A 135 -10.95 -24.21 -12.36
CA ALA A 135 -12.13 -24.36 -13.16
C ALA A 135 -11.91 -25.67 -13.90
N ARG A 136 -12.68 -26.68 -13.50
CA ARG A 136 -12.54 -28.07 -13.89
C ARG A 136 -12.17 -28.11 -15.37
N ARG A 137 -11.10 -28.83 -15.70
CA ARG A 137 -10.91 -29.41 -17.02
C ARG A 137 -12.09 -30.38 -17.27
N SER A 138 -13.25 -29.86 -17.62
CA SER A 138 -14.35 -30.64 -18.17
C SER A 138 -14.97 -29.84 -19.31
N GLY A 139 -14.57 -30.19 -20.54
CA GLY A 139 -15.27 -29.77 -21.75
C GLY A 139 -14.53 -28.76 -22.61
N ILE A 140 -13.34 -29.08 -23.12
CA ILE A 140 -12.97 -28.59 -24.46
C ILE A 140 -13.91 -29.32 -25.43
N ARG A 141 -15.10 -28.77 -25.65
CA ARG A 141 -15.92 -29.13 -26.80
C ARG A 141 -15.32 -28.36 -27.98
N ARG A 142 -14.66 -29.07 -28.89
CA ARG A 142 -14.16 -28.49 -30.15
C ARG A 142 -15.30 -27.69 -30.80
N LEU A 143 -15.15 -26.38 -30.90
CA LEU A 143 -15.98 -25.57 -31.78
C LEU A 143 -15.59 -25.97 -33.21
N ARG A 144 -16.54 -26.53 -33.96
CA ARG A 144 -16.40 -26.72 -35.40
C ARG A 144 -16.24 -25.34 -36.03
N SER A 145 -15.17 -25.19 -36.79
CA SER A 145 -14.92 -24.04 -37.67
C SER A 145 -15.72 -24.27 -38.93
N ASP A 146 -16.87 -23.61 -39.05
CA ASP A 146 -17.64 -23.52 -40.29
C ASP A 146 -18.15 -22.09 -40.42
N TYR A 147 -17.29 -21.13 -40.78
CA TYR A 147 -17.70 -19.84 -41.37
C TYR A 147 -16.52 -19.17 -42.08
N LEU A 148 -16.46 -19.36 -43.40
CA LEU A 148 -15.90 -18.39 -44.34
C LEU A 148 -16.89 -18.30 -45.52
N PRO A 149 -17.52 -17.14 -45.79
CA PRO A 149 -18.12 -16.89 -47.09
C PRO A 149 -17.03 -16.50 -48.10
N ARG A 150 -17.25 -16.91 -49.35
CA ARG A 150 -16.38 -16.72 -50.53
C ARG A 150 -16.17 -15.25 -50.89
#